data_AF-A0AAD7AML9-F1
#
_entry.id   AF-A0AAD7AML9-F1
#
_cell.length_a   1.000
_cell.length_b   1.000
_cell.length_c   1.000
_cell.angle_alpha   90.00
_cell.angle_beta   90.00
_cell.angle_gamma   90.00
#
_symmetry.space_group_name_H-M   'P 1'
#
loop_
_entity.id
_entity.type
_entity.pdbx_description
1 polymer ?
#
loop_
_entity_poly.entity_id
_entity_poly.type
_entity_poly.pdbx_seq_one_letter_code
_entity_poly.pdbx_strand_id
1 'polypeptide(L)'
;MSLLDGIRAGRQLRKVGIQHDSSAPSLVDNVKLTDEYDAIVLQANIENWGSAVADFTPKTMQVPLTLAQGRLLLRAYEKLEHDRENIVSAAAAEHVAVSASASAEGRTNTSGPLVPEEAQLLEELGARVQAAIDELAPGDGATGCFMKLSSRSPKDAAARSGVFESYYARAVRDEHGKLRELDDEQKLWMLCESEGAALRFRDAASVLRALVLSERVWQDMTLAMRHPETWRQNVILRKWEPVPIDMEFRTFVSNGRLTAISQYAYQLYSPRLNDAAQLQLAIAAIRDLYNDLWPILAKTGFSSCVLDFGVIPPPPAAGGAWRATLIEINPFEETTDGALFSWTRERDIFEGKAAGLEYPVVRITETKRTGALAMVPMGWKEVMAKVERTF
;
A
#
# COMPACT_ATOMS: atom_id res chain seq x y z
N MET A 1 4.13 -9.66 -41.04
CA MET A 1 3.94 -11.04 -40.54
C MET A 1 3.35 -10.90 -39.15
N SER A 2 2.13 -11.40 -38.92
CA SER A 2 1.45 -11.18 -37.64
C SER A 2 2.11 -11.96 -36.51
N LEU A 3 1.90 -11.54 -35.25
CA LEU A 3 2.36 -12.28 -34.07
C LEU A 3 1.90 -13.74 -34.11
N LEU A 4 0.67 -13.97 -34.61
CA LEU A 4 0.07 -15.30 -34.78
C LEU A 4 0.81 -16.14 -35.83
N ASP A 5 1.28 -15.54 -36.92
CA ASP A 5 2.08 -16.24 -37.94
C ASP A 5 3.44 -16.66 -37.37
N GLY A 6 4.02 -15.84 -36.48
CA GLY A 6 5.27 -16.15 -35.79
C GLY A 6 5.14 -17.34 -34.83
N ILE A 7 4.06 -17.39 -34.04
CA ILE A 7 3.79 -18.49 -33.11
C ILE A 7 3.48 -19.78 -33.87
N ARG A 8 2.68 -19.72 -34.94
CA ARG A 8 2.39 -20.88 -35.80
C ARG A 8 3.63 -21.42 -36.51
N ALA A 9 4.61 -20.57 -36.80
CA ALA A 9 5.90 -20.96 -37.36
C ALA A 9 6.91 -21.48 -36.30
N GLY A 10 6.45 -21.80 -35.08
CA GLY A 10 7.29 -22.40 -34.04
C GLY A 10 8.20 -21.41 -33.30
N ARG A 11 8.01 -20.10 -33.46
CA ARG A 11 8.75 -19.12 -32.64
C ARG A 11 8.21 -19.15 -31.22
N GLN A 12 9.06 -19.53 -30.29
CA GLN A 12 8.75 -19.43 -28.87
C GLN A 12 8.87 -17.97 -28.43
N LEU A 13 7.87 -17.49 -27.69
CA LEU A 13 7.97 -16.20 -27.01
C LEU A 13 9.13 -16.30 -26.02
N ARG A 14 10.05 -15.33 -26.07
CA ARG A 14 11.14 -15.24 -25.10
C ARG A 14 10.49 -15.13 -23.71
N LYS A 15 10.74 -16.10 -22.83
CA LYS A 15 10.38 -15.96 -21.41
C LYS A 15 11.10 -14.73 -20.89
N VAL A 16 10.39 -13.61 -20.80
CA VAL A 16 10.86 -12.45 -20.08
C VAL A 16 10.63 -12.80 -18.62
N GLY A 17 11.69 -13.18 -17.92
CA GLY A 17 11.63 -13.29 -16.47
C GLY A 17 11.37 -11.90 -15.93
N ILE A 18 10.10 -11.56 -15.69
CA ILE A 18 9.76 -10.38 -14.90
C ILE A 18 10.14 -10.76 -13.46
N GLN A 19 11.40 -10.55 -13.12
CA GLN A 19 11.92 -10.70 -11.75
C GLN A 19 11.69 -9.45 -10.92
N HIS A 20 11.25 -8.34 -11.53
CA HIS A 20 11.09 -7.08 -10.84
C HIS A 20 9.68 -6.97 -10.24
N ASP A 21 9.61 -6.99 -8.92
CA ASP A 21 8.41 -6.58 -8.19
C ASP A 21 8.16 -5.09 -8.50
N SER A 22 7.00 -4.78 -9.09
CA SER A 22 6.62 -3.42 -9.47
C SER A 22 5.91 -2.67 -8.32
N SER A 23 5.65 -3.36 -7.20
CA SER A 23 4.93 -2.80 -6.05
C SER A 23 5.85 -2.13 -5.02
N ALA A 24 7.14 -2.45 -5.04
CA ALA A 24 8.15 -1.63 -4.40
C ALA A 24 8.20 -0.29 -5.14
N PRO A 25 8.28 0.86 -4.43
CA PRO A 25 8.58 2.11 -5.09
C PRO A 25 9.82 1.88 -5.93
N SER A 26 9.74 2.20 -7.22
CA SER A 26 10.92 2.29 -8.05
C SER A 26 11.70 3.48 -7.50
N LEU A 27 12.50 3.25 -6.46
CA LEU A 27 13.72 3.99 -6.26
C LEU A 27 14.58 3.55 -7.43
N VAL A 28 14.25 4.07 -8.62
CA VAL A 28 15.10 4.02 -9.78
C VAL A 28 16.48 4.35 -9.25
N ASP A 29 17.50 3.56 -9.56
CA ASP A 29 18.90 3.78 -9.14
C ASP A 29 19.46 5.19 -9.49
N ASN A 30 18.60 6.07 -10.03
CA ASN A 30 18.83 7.44 -10.47
C ASN A 30 18.09 8.51 -9.66
N VAL A 31 17.26 8.19 -8.65
CA VAL A 31 16.67 9.25 -7.80
C VAL A 31 17.77 9.76 -6.87
N LYS A 32 18.39 10.89 -7.24
CA LYS A 32 19.26 11.62 -6.32
C LYS A 32 18.41 12.06 -5.15
N LEU A 33 18.61 11.43 -3.98
CA LEU A 33 17.97 11.82 -2.73
C LEU A 33 18.53 13.18 -2.28
N THR A 34 17.97 14.25 -2.82
CA THR A 34 18.29 15.64 -2.48
C THR A 34 17.42 16.11 -1.32
N ASP A 35 17.84 17.16 -0.63
CA ASP A 35 17.03 17.79 0.42
C ASP A 35 15.69 18.31 -0.12
N GLU A 36 15.65 18.71 -1.41
CA GLU A 36 14.41 19.10 -2.10
C GLU A 36 13.43 17.93 -2.24
N TYR A 37 13.93 16.74 -2.63
CA TYR A 37 13.10 15.54 -2.71
C TYR A 37 12.54 15.16 -1.35
N ASP A 38 13.40 15.15 -0.32
CA ASP A 38 13.01 14.85 1.05
C ASP A 38 11.94 15.83 1.54
N ALA A 39 12.09 17.13 1.26
CA ALA A 39 11.09 18.15 1.61
C ALA A 39 9.72 17.91 0.92
N ILE A 40 9.71 17.55 -0.36
CA ILE A 40 8.47 17.25 -1.10
C ILE A 40 7.76 16.03 -0.52
N VAL A 41 8.50 14.96 -0.23
CA VAL A 41 7.93 13.74 0.35
C VAL A 41 7.41 14.01 1.76
N LEU A 42 8.19 14.71 2.60
CA LEU A 42 7.80 15.04 3.97
C LEU A 42 6.63 16.04 4.01
N GLN A 43 6.43 16.87 2.99
CA GLN A 43 5.26 17.75 2.90
C GLN A 43 3.95 16.95 2.82
N ALA A 44 3.95 15.78 2.18
CA ALA A 44 2.79 14.92 2.05
C ALA A 44 2.45 14.12 3.34
N ASN A 45 3.28 14.23 4.38
CA ASN A 45 3.00 13.61 5.68
C ASN A 45 1.68 14.12 6.28
N ILE A 46 0.91 13.21 6.88
CA ILE A 46 -0.43 13.51 7.42
C ILE A 46 -0.44 14.58 8.51
N GLU A 47 0.67 14.81 9.19
CA GLU A 47 0.86 15.84 10.20
C GLU A 47 0.69 17.26 9.63
N ASN A 48 0.84 17.42 8.31
CA ASN A 48 0.73 18.71 7.62
C ASN A 48 -0.69 19.02 7.14
N TRP A 49 -1.55 18.00 7.01
CA TRP A 49 -2.89 18.17 6.41
C TRP A 49 -4.03 17.50 7.17
N GLY A 50 -3.75 16.49 7.99
CA GLY A 50 -4.74 15.61 8.61
C GLY A 50 -5.74 16.34 9.52
N SER A 51 -5.29 17.34 10.28
CA SER A 51 -6.18 18.15 11.12
C SER A 51 -7.11 19.06 10.31
N ALA A 52 -6.63 19.57 9.18
CA ALA A 52 -7.42 20.45 8.32
C ALA A 52 -8.54 19.69 7.59
N VAL A 53 -8.33 18.42 7.29
CA VAL A 53 -9.27 17.60 6.48
C VAL A 53 -9.94 16.48 7.29
N ALA A 54 -9.96 16.60 8.62
CA ALA A 54 -10.45 15.55 9.52
C ALA A 54 -11.89 15.10 9.22
N ASP A 55 -12.73 16.00 8.72
CA ASP A 55 -14.13 15.70 8.36
C ASP A 55 -14.28 14.93 7.03
N PHE A 56 -13.22 14.87 6.23
CA PHE A 56 -13.22 14.26 4.89
C PHE A 56 -12.54 12.89 4.85
N THR A 57 -11.94 12.44 5.95
CA THR A 57 -11.18 11.18 6.06
C THR A 57 -11.74 10.35 7.22
N PRO A 58 -11.53 9.02 7.27
CA PRO A 58 -11.98 8.23 8.42
C PRO A 58 -11.40 8.77 9.73
N LYS A 59 -12.14 8.61 10.84
CA LYS A 59 -11.68 9.04 12.18
C LYS A 59 -10.24 8.56 12.39
N THR A 60 -9.33 9.49 12.63
CA THR A 60 -7.89 9.25 12.64
C THR A 60 -7.30 9.69 13.99
N MET A 61 -6.39 8.88 14.52
CA MET A 61 -5.57 9.19 15.69
C MET A 61 -4.10 9.13 15.32
N GLN A 62 -3.31 10.04 15.89
CA GLN A 62 -1.87 10.09 15.71
C GLN A 62 -1.20 9.70 17.02
N VAL A 63 -0.30 8.72 16.97
CA VAL A 63 0.51 8.28 18.10
C VAL A 63 1.96 8.69 17.82
N PRO A 64 2.48 9.75 18.46
CA PRO A 64 3.82 10.27 18.17
C PRO A 64 4.92 9.24 18.43
N LEU A 65 5.85 9.12 17.50
CA LEU A 65 7.08 8.37 17.68
C LEU A 65 8.16 9.31 18.21
N THR A 66 8.90 8.87 19.22
CA THR A 66 10.15 9.53 19.59
C THR A 66 11.27 9.17 18.60
N LEU A 67 12.32 9.99 18.53
CA LEU A 67 13.50 9.68 17.73
C LEU A 67 14.13 8.34 18.15
N ALA A 68 14.13 8.04 19.45
CA ALA A 68 14.63 6.77 19.98
C ALA A 68 13.80 5.57 19.50
N GLN A 69 12.46 5.68 19.49
CA GLN A 69 11.57 4.65 18.95
C GLN A 69 11.79 4.48 17.43
N GLY A 70 11.99 5.56 16.68
CA GLY A 70 12.33 5.45 15.26
C GLY A 70 13.63 4.68 15.02
N ARG A 71 14.68 4.94 15.82
CA ARG A 71 15.96 4.22 15.74
C ARG A 71 15.81 2.74 16.12
N LEU A 72 14.93 2.46 17.08
CA LEU A 72 14.63 1.09 17.49
C LEU A 72 13.94 0.31 16.37
N LEU A 73 12.98 0.90 15.65
CA LEU A 73 12.33 0.26 14.51
C LEU A 73 13.32 -0.09 13.39
N LEU A 74 14.22 0.82 13.04
CA LEU A 74 15.27 0.56 12.04
C LEU A 74 16.14 -0.63 12.41
N ARG A 75 16.65 -0.64 13.64
CA ARG A 75 17.51 -1.70 14.15
C ARG A 75 16.79 -3.04 14.22
N ALA A 76 15.51 -3.04 14.62
CA ALA A 76 14.70 -4.24 14.70
C ALA A 76 14.50 -4.87 13.30
N TYR A 77 14.26 -4.04 12.28
CA TYR A 77 14.17 -4.49 10.90
C TYR A 77 15.51 -5.06 10.38
N GLU A 78 16.61 -4.33 10.58
CA GLU A 78 17.95 -4.76 10.15
C GLU A 78 18.38 -6.08 10.78
N LYS A 79 18.09 -6.24 12.09
CA LYS A 79 18.31 -7.50 12.79
C LYS A 79 17.51 -8.65 12.17
N LEU A 80 16.22 -8.41 11.91
CA LEU A 80 15.35 -9.42 11.31
C LEU A 80 15.87 -9.87 9.94
N GLU A 81 16.33 -8.94 9.09
CA GLU A 81 16.91 -9.27 7.79
C GLU A 81 18.22 -10.04 7.93
N HIS A 82 19.09 -9.63 8.85
CA HIS A 82 20.34 -10.33 9.12
C HIS A 82 20.09 -11.77 9.59
N ASP A 83 19.15 -11.98 10.52
CA ASP A 83 18.77 -13.30 11.02
C ASP A 83 18.20 -14.17 9.89
N ARG A 84 17.41 -13.56 8.97
CA ARG A 84 16.87 -14.25 7.79
C ARG A 84 17.96 -14.68 6.82
N GLU A 85 18.91 -13.82 6.51
CA GLU A 85 20.06 -14.14 5.65
C GLU A 85 20.88 -15.30 6.23
N ASN A 86 21.09 -15.30 7.55
CA ASN A 86 21.81 -16.35 8.25
C ASN A 86 21.06 -17.69 8.17
N ILE A 87 19.73 -17.69 8.35
CA ILE A 87 18.91 -18.91 8.21
C ILE A 87 18.94 -19.45 6.77
N VAL A 88 18.77 -18.58 5.77
CA VAL A 88 18.81 -18.98 4.36
C VAL A 88 20.19 -19.51 3.98
N SER A 89 21.24 -18.85 4.46
CA SER A 89 22.63 -19.27 4.25
C SER A 89 22.95 -20.57 4.98
N ALA A 90 22.43 -20.80 6.19
CA ALA A 90 22.58 -22.05 6.92
C ALA A 90 21.83 -23.20 6.23
N ALA A 91 20.59 -22.98 5.79
CA ALA A 91 19.82 -23.96 5.02
C ALA A 91 20.48 -24.28 3.66
N ALA A 92 21.03 -23.26 3.00
CA ALA A 92 21.81 -23.44 1.77
C ALA A 92 23.14 -24.18 2.05
N ALA A 93 23.83 -23.87 3.15
CA ALA A 93 25.08 -24.53 3.54
C ALA A 93 24.86 -25.99 4.00
N GLU A 94 23.74 -26.33 4.63
CA GLU A 94 23.33 -27.71 4.88
C GLU A 94 23.05 -28.46 3.56
N HIS A 95 22.62 -27.75 2.53
CA HIS A 95 22.52 -28.29 1.16
C HIS A 95 23.84 -28.25 0.36
N VAL A 96 24.85 -27.48 0.79
CA VAL A 96 26.10 -27.19 0.05
C VAL A 96 27.35 -27.50 0.90
N ALA A 97 27.26 -28.40 1.88
CA ALA A 97 28.43 -28.88 2.63
C ALA A 97 29.34 -29.79 1.77
N VAL A 98 29.93 -29.22 0.70
CA VAL A 98 31.25 -29.52 0.15
C VAL A 98 31.88 -28.16 -0.22
N SER A 99 32.98 -27.87 0.46
CA SER A 99 34.00 -26.84 0.20
C SER A 99 33.72 -25.39 0.62
N ALA A 100 34.43 -25.07 1.72
CA ALA A 100 35.40 -23.99 1.86
C ALA A 100 34.93 -22.56 2.14
N SER A 101 35.66 -22.00 3.10
CA SER A 101 35.46 -20.78 3.86
C SER A 101 36.20 -19.59 3.25
N ALA A 102 35.63 -18.40 3.45
CA ALA A 102 36.42 -17.19 3.61
C ALA A 102 35.68 -16.16 4.49
N SER A 103 36.52 -15.40 5.19
CA SER A 103 36.34 -14.34 6.18
C SER A 103 35.38 -13.19 5.84
N ALA A 104 34.68 -12.69 6.88
CA ALA A 104 34.03 -11.38 6.88
C ALA A 104 34.33 -10.65 8.21
N GLU A 105 35.18 -9.61 8.15
CA GLU A 105 35.32 -8.61 9.21
C GLU A 105 34.44 -7.40 8.89
N GLY A 106 33.71 -6.89 9.88
CA GLY A 106 33.07 -5.57 9.81
C GLY A 106 31.55 -5.50 10.00
N ARG A 107 30.88 -6.50 10.60
CA ARG A 107 29.46 -6.37 11.00
C ARG A 107 29.37 -6.05 12.48
N THR A 108 28.85 -4.87 12.81
CA THR A 108 28.46 -4.51 14.18
C THR A 108 27.40 -5.49 14.66
N ASN A 109 27.70 -6.17 15.76
CA ASN A 109 26.92 -7.31 16.28
C ASN A 109 25.62 -6.79 16.92
N THR A 110 24.54 -6.64 16.14
CA THR A 110 23.22 -6.17 16.61
C THR A 110 22.24 -7.30 16.93
N SER A 111 22.70 -8.56 16.92
CA SER A 111 21.86 -9.76 17.05
C SER A 111 21.47 -10.15 18.49
N GLY A 112 21.86 -9.37 19.51
CA GLY A 112 21.47 -9.61 20.91
C GLY A 112 19.97 -9.37 21.18
N PRO A 113 19.37 -9.96 22.23
CA PRO A 113 18.01 -9.63 22.67
C PRO A 113 17.89 -8.12 22.91
N LEU A 114 16.66 -7.59 22.85
CA LEU A 114 16.41 -6.18 23.17
C LEU A 114 16.99 -5.87 24.55
N VAL A 115 17.75 -4.78 24.65
CA VAL A 115 18.19 -4.31 25.96
C VAL A 115 16.98 -3.78 26.74
N PRO A 116 16.99 -3.78 28.07
CA PRO A 116 15.84 -3.39 28.88
C PRO A 116 15.21 -2.05 28.48
N GLU A 117 16.03 -1.08 28.09
CA GLU A 117 15.59 0.25 27.62
C GLU A 117 14.78 0.16 26.32
N GLU A 118 15.14 -0.74 25.41
CA GLU A 118 14.41 -0.95 24.15
C GLU A 118 13.08 -1.66 24.38
N ALA A 119 13.09 -2.65 25.29
CA ALA A 119 11.86 -3.33 25.70
C ALA A 119 10.86 -2.31 26.31
N GLN A 120 11.35 -1.41 27.16
CA GLN A 120 10.55 -0.33 27.73
C GLN A 120 10.00 0.62 26.65
N LEU A 121 10.82 1.05 25.68
CA LEU A 121 10.36 1.93 24.60
C LEU A 121 9.25 1.31 23.74
N LEU A 122 9.31 0.00 23.49
CA LEU A 122 8.27 -0.75 22.79
C LEU A 122 7.02 -0.92 23.63
N GLU A 123 7.16 -1.18 24.92
CA GLU A 123 6.03 -1.29 25.85
C GLU A 123 5.26 0.04 25.93
N GLU A 124 5.97 1.16 26.08
CA GLU A 124 5.39 2.50 26.10
C GLU A 124 4.71 2.88 24.77
N LEU A 125 5.30 2.50 23.63
CA LEU A 125 4.65 2.68 22.33
C LEU A 125 3.42 1.79 22.20
N GLY A 126 3.53 0.52 22.58
CA GLY A 126 2.45 -0.46 22.53
C GLY A 126 1.23 -0.03 23.35
N ALA A 127 1.44 0.47 24.56
CA ALA A 127 0.36 0.97 25.42
C ALA A 127 -0.40 2.15 24.77
N ARG A 128 0.31 3.11 24.17
CA ARG A 128 -0.30 4.26 23.48
C ARG A 128 -1.03 3.85 22.21
N VAL A 129 -0.46 2.92 21.44
CA VAL A 129 -1.11 2.33 20.25
C VAL A 129 -2.39 1.60 20.67
N GLN A 130 -2.35 0.79 21.72
CA GLN A 130 -3.54 0.05 22.19
C GLN A 130 -4.65 1.00 22.61
N ALA A 131 -4.34 2.04 23.39
CA ALA A 131 -5.32 3.02 23.82
C ALA A 131 -6.01 3.72 22.62
N ALA A 132 -5.26 4.03 21.56
CA ALA A 132 -5.81 4.63 20.35
C ALA A 132 -6.67 3.63 19.54
N ILE A 133 -6.31 2.34 19.51
CA ILE A 133 -7.15 1.28 18.92
C ILE A 133 -8.48 1.18 19.68
N ASP A 134 -8.42 1.15 21.02
CA ASP A 134 -9.59 1.02 21.88
C ASP A 134 -10.57 2.20 21.68
N GLU A 135 -10.07 3.41 21.41
CA GLU A 135 -10.89 4.58 21.13
C GLU A 135 -11.50 4.57 19.71
N LEU A 136 -10.80 4.04 18.72
CA LEU A 136 -11.27 3.97 17.33
C LEU A 136 -12.24 2.82 17.09
N ALA A 137 -12.07 1.72 17.83
CA ALA A 137 -12.80 0.47 17.68
C ALA A 137 -13.31 -0.05 19.04
N PRO A 138 -14.14 0.72 19.78
CA PRO A 138 -14.68 0.28 21.07
C PRO A 138 -15.68 -0.87 20.83
N GLY A 139 -15.32 -2.11 21.16
CA GLY A 139 -16.22 -3.24 20.98
C GLY A 139 -15.56 -4.63 21.01
N ASP A 140 -16.37 -5.65 20.77
CA ASP A 140 -16.15 -7.11 20.80
C ASP A 140 -14.99 -7.69 19.93
N GLY A 141 -14.05 -6.86 19.49
CA GLY A 141 -12.95 -7.27 18.61
C GLY A 141 -13.37 -7.56 17.17
N ALA A 142 -14.65 -7.37 16.80
CA ALA A 142 -15.10 -7.46 15.41
C ALA A 142 -14.81 -6.17 14.62
N THR A 143 -14.64 -5.04 15.30
CA THR A 143 -14.16 -3.78 14.73
C THR A 143 -12.62 -3.72 14.82
N GLY A 144 -11.99 -2.95 13.95
CA GLY A 144 -10.53 -2.80 13.93
C GLY A 144 -10.14 -1.46 13.34
N CYS A 145 -8.85 -1.25 13.14
CA CYS A 145 -8.31 -0.04 12.54
C CYS A 145 -7.38 -0.37 11.38
N PHE A 146 -7.28 0.56 10.44
CA PHE A 146 -6.18 0.60 9.49
C PHE A 146 -4.99 1.33 10.15
N MET A 147 -3.77 0.90 9.83
CA MET A 147 -2.55 1.52 10.33
C MET A 147 -1.62 1.95 9.20
N LYS A 148 -1.03 3.15 9.34
CA LYS A 148 0.09 3.62 8.53
C LYS A 148 1.08 4.42 9.38
N LEU A 149 2.24 4.75 8.81
CA LEU A 149 3.07 5.83 9.31
C LEU A 149 2.62 7.17 8.72
N SER A 150 3.37 8.23 9.01
CA SER A 150 3.17 9.59 8.49
C SER A 150 2.94 9.64 6.98
N SER A 151 3.72 8.85 6.22
CA SER A 151 3.72 8.83 4.76
C SER A 151 2.99 7.60 4.19
N ARG A 152 3.35 6.37 4.58
CA ARG A 152 2.88 5.12 3.91
C ARG A 152 2.44 4.03 4.90
N SER A 153 1.62 3.10 4.41
CA SER A 153 1.21 1.90 5.15
C SER A 153 2.16 0.70 4.93
N PRO A 154 2.34 -0.18 5.93
CA PRO A 154 3.20 -1.36 5.86
C PRO A 154 2.56 -2.54 5.09
N LYS A 155 2.13 -2.32 3.84
CA LYS A 155 1.37 -3.34 3.07
C LYS A 155 2.16 -4.65 2.89
N ASP A 156 3.47 -4.52 2.72
CA ASP A 156 4.41 -5.63 2.55
C ASP A 156 4.54 -6.53 3.81
N ALA A 157 4.25 -5.99 5.00
CA ALA A 157 4.28 -6.78 6.23
C ALA A 157 3.17 -7.85 6.27
N ALA A 158 2.05 -7.65 5.58
CA ALA A 158 0.92 -8.58 5.59
C ALA A 158 1.33 -9.97 5.10
N ALA A 159 2.09 -10.04 3.99
CA ALA A 159 2.61 -11.29 3.45
C ALA A 159 3.63 -11.96 4.38
N ARG A 160 4.48 -11.16 5.04
CA ARG A 160 5.52 -11.65 5.97
C ARG A 160 4.96 -12.12 7.31
N SER A 161 3.81 -11.60 7.71
CA SER A 161 3.20 -11.86 9.00
C SER A 161 2.51 -13.23 9.10
N GLY A 162 2.12 -13.83 7.96
CA GLY A 162 1.24 -15.01 7.90
C GLY A 162 -0.25 -14.68 8.10
N VAL A 163 -0.60 -13.43 8.41
CA VAL A 163 -2.00 -12.99 8.54
C VAL A 163 -2.69 -13.02 7.18
N PHE A 164 -2.01 -12.54 6.13
CA PHE A 164 -2.52 -12.61 4.75
C PHE A 164 -2.81 -14.05 4.32
N GLU A 165 -1.89 -14.98 4.60
CA GLU A 165 -2.08 -16.41 4.35
C GLU A 165 -3.33 -16.96 5.03
N SER A 166 -3.60 -16.54 6.26
CA SER A 166 -4.77 -16.98 7.03
C SER A 166 -6.09 -16.50 6.43
N TYR A 167 -6.14 -15.24 5.95
CA TYR A 167 -7.32 -14.70 5.26
C TYR A 167 -7.53 -15.35 3.89
N TYR A 168 -6.47 -15.53 3.12
CA TYR A 168 -6.56 -16.20 1.82
C TYR A 168 -6.99 -17.67 1.95
N ALA A 169 -6.41 -18.41 2.90
CA ALA A 169 -6.82 -19.79 3.19
C ALA A 169 -8.28 -19.89 3.63
N ARG A 170 -8.81 -18.89 4.35
CA ARG A 170 -10.23 -18.83 4.69
C ARG A 170 -11.08 -18.62 3.43
N ALA A 171 -10.73 -17.65 2.59
CA ALA A 171 -11.47 -17.38 1.36
C ALA A 171 -11.51 -18.61 0.42
N VAL A 172 -10.39 -19.33 0.29
CA VAL A 172 -10.32 -20.59 -0.46
C VAL A 172 -11.24 -21.68 0.12
N ARG A 173 -11.35 -21.78 1.45
CA ARG A 173 -12.27 -22.72 2.11
C ARG A 173 -13.74 -22.35 1.88
N ASP A 174 -14.05 -21.07 1.95
CA ASP A 174 -15.41 -20.55 1.79
C ASP A 174 -15.93 -20.80 0.35
N GLU A 175 -15.02 -20.88 -0.64
CA GLU A 175 -15.30 -21.34 -2.01
C GLU A 175 -15.43 -22.88 -2.14
N HIS A 176 -15.54 -23.61 -1.03
CA HIS A 176 -15.74 -25.07 -0.96
C HIS A 176 -14.74 -25.90 -1.79
N GLY A 177 -13.50 -25.43 -1.93
CA GLY A 177 -12.47 -26.15 -2.68
C GLY A 177 -12.61 -26.07 -4.21
N LYS A 178 -13.50 -25.21 -4.73
CA LYS A 178 -13.61 -24.94 -6.17
C LYS A 178 -12.49 -24.07 -6.73
N LEU A 179 -11.37 -23.98 -6.03
CA LEU A 179 -10.21 -23.16 -6.40
C LEU A 179 -9.68 -23.46 -7.81
N ARG A 180 -9.81 -24.72 -8.28
CA ARG A 180 -9.43 -25.13 -9.65
C ARG A 180 -10.41 -24.66 -10.73
N GLU A 181 -11.62 -24.29 -10.35
CA GLU A 181 -12.66 -23.77 -11.25
C GLU A 181 -12.59 -22.23 -11.36
N LEU A 182 -11.91 -21.56 -10.43
CA LEU A 182 -11.75 -20.11 -10.44
C LEU A 182 -10.81 -19.66 -11.55
N ASP A 183 -11.23 -18.65 -12.31
CA ASP A 183 -10.37 -17.97 -13.26
C ASP A 183 -9.32 -17.08 -12.54
N ASP A 184 -8.30 -16.64 -13.29
CA ASP A 184 -7.23 -15.79 -12.76
C ASP A 184 -7.76 -14.49 -12.12
N GLU A 185 -8.86 -13.95 -12.65
CA GLU A 185 -9.48 -12.72 -12.16
C GLU A 185 -10.13 -12.97 -10.80
N GLN A 186 -10.92 -14.04 -10.64
CA GLN A 186 -11.53 -14.43 -9.38
C GLN A 186 -10.49 -14.70 -8.29
N LYS A 187 -9.38 -15.36 -8.65
CA LYS A 187 -8.26 -15.56 -7.72
C LYS A 187 -7.60 -14.25 -7.32
N LEU A 188 -7.40 -13.34 -8.27
CA LEU A 188 -6.82 -12.03 -8.00
C LEU A 188 -7.72 -11.21 -7.08
N TRP A 189 -9.03 -11.19 -7.33
CA TRP A 189 -10.02 -10.58 -6.43
C TRP A 189 -9.93 -11.13 -5.02
N MET A 190 -9.88 -12.45 -4.88
CA MET A 190 -9.75 -13.12 -3.59
C MET A 190 -8.45 -12.75 -2.85
N LEU A 191 -7.32 -12.67 -3.58
CA LEU A 191 -6.04 -12.24 -3.04
C LEU A 191 -6.10 -10.79 -2.55
N CYS A 192 -6.60 -9.88 -3.39
CA CYS A 192 -6.73 -8.46 -3.08
C CYS A 192 -7.61 -8.22 -1.84
N GLU A 193 -8.80 -8.84 -1.78
CA GLU A 193 -9.69 -8.75 -0.60
C GLU A 193 -9.03 -9.32 0.66
N SER A 194 -8.31 -10.43 0.54
CA SER A 194 -7.59 -11.05 1.66
C SER A 194 -6.43 -10.19 2.15
N GLU A 195 -5.72 -9.51 1.25
CA GLU A 195 -4.67 -8.55 1.60
C GLU A 195 -5.27 -7.35 2.32
N GLY A 196 -6.34 -6.76 1.78
CA GLY A 196 -7.08 -5.69 2.44
C GLY A 196 -7.50 -6.07 3.85
N ALA A 197 -8.12 -7.24 4.03
CA ALA A 197 -8.50 -7.75 5.34
C ALA A 197 -7.31 -7.95 6.30
N ALA A 198 -6.13 -8.30 5.78
CA ALA A 198 -4.90 -8.44 6.57
C ALA A 198 -4.35 -7.11 7.09
N LEU A 199 -4.73 -5.98 6.49
CA LEU A 199 -4.38 -4.63 6.96
C LEU A 199 -5.32 -4.09 8.06
N ARG A 200 -6.25 -4.93 8.54
CA ARG A 200 -7.14 -4.60 9.64
C ARG A 200 -6.56 -5.06 10.99
N PHE A 201 -5.97 -4.11 11.70
CA PHE A 201 -5.36 -4.33 13.02
C PHE A 201 -6.40 -4.24 14.14
N ARG A 202 -6.21 -5.04 15.19
CA ARG A 202 -7.13 -5.12 16.35
C ARG A 202 -6.42 -4.96 17.69
N ASP A 203 -5.10 -4.97 17.68
CA ASP A 203 -4.28 -4.92 18.88
C ASP A 203 -2.91 -4.29 18.55
N ALA A 204 -2.26 -3.76 19.58
CA ALA A 204 -0.98 -3.08 19.43
C ALA A 204 0.14 -4.05 19.03
N ALA A 205 0.11 -5.32 19.45
CA ALA A 205 1.15 -6.27 19.11
C ALA A 205 1.20 -6.54 17.60
N SER A 206 0.03 -6.67 16.96
CA SER A 206 -0.12 -6.81 15.51
C SER A 206 0.40 -5.56 14.77
N VAL A 207 0.12 -4.36 15.30
CA VAL A 207 0.63 -3.10 14.74
C VAL A 207 2.16 -3.04 14.83
N LEU A 208 2.73 -3.24 16.01
CA LEU A 208 4.17 -3.19 16.24
C LEU A 208 4.91 -4.24 15.39
N ARG A 209 4.34 -5.44 15.28
CA ARG A 209 4.87 -6.48 14.41
C ARG A 209 4.89 -6.04 12.95
N ALA A 210 3.82 -5.42 12.45
CA ALA A 210 3.79 -4.92 11.08
C ALA A 210 4.81 -3.81 10.83
N LEU A 211 5.04 -2.92 11.81
CA LEU A 211 6.09 -1.89 11.72
C LEU A 211 7.48 -2.51 11.58
N VAL A 212 7.79 -3.56 12.34
CA VAL A 212 9.10 -4.23 12.31
C VAL A 212 9.28 -5.11 11.06
N LEU A 213 8.21 -5.68 10.51
CA LEU A 213 8.29 -6.55 9.33
C LEU A 213 8.36 -5.78 8.00
N SER A 214 8.03 -4.48 7.99
CA SER A 214 7.86 -3.72 6.74
C SER A 214 9.14 -3.03 6.29
N GLU A 215 9.57 -3.33 5.07
CA GLU A 215 10.63 -2.62 4.37
C GLU A 215 10.22 -1.17 4.09
N ARG A 216 8.94 -0.93 3.76
CA ARG A 216 8.42 0.43 3.52
C ARG A 216 8.59 1.30 4.76
N VAL A 217 8.31 0.76 5.94
CA VAL A 217 8.53 1.43 7.22
C VAL A 217 10.02 1.70 7.45
N TRP A 218 10.90 0.73 7.18
CA TRP A 218 12.34 0.94 7.29
C TRP A 218 12.84 2.06 6.36
N GLN A 219 12.35 2.11 5.11
CA GLN A 219 12.67 3.19 4.16
C GLN A 219 12.19 4.56 4.68
N ASP A 220 10.95 4.65 5.15
CA ASP A 220 10.38 5.91 5.70
C ASP A 220 11.15 6.40 6.92
N MET A 221 11.51 5.50 7.84
CA MET A 221 12.30 5.84 9.02
C MET A 221 13.74 6.24 8.64
N THR A 222 14.34 5.59 7.64
CA THR A 222 15.69 5.94 7.15
C THR A 222 15.69 7.36 6.58
N LEU A 223 14.68 7.71 5.80
CA LEU A 223 14.49 9.06 5.27
C LEU A 223 14.31 10.08 6.38
N ALA A 224 13.38 9.83 7.32
CA ALA A 224 13.11 10.74 8.43
C ALA A 224 14.33 10.94 9.36
N MET A 225 15.18 9.91 9.53
CA MET A 225 16.39 9.99 10.35
C MET A 225 17.48 10.91 9.78
N ARG A 226 17.40 11.28 8.50
CA ARG A 226 18.30 12.26 7.89
C ARG A 226 18.03 13.69 8.37
N HIS A 227 16.82 13.94 8.88
CA HIS A 227 16.34 15.26 9.32
C HIS A 227 15.89 15.23 10.79
N PRO A 228 16.75 14.82 11.74
CA PRO A 228 16.37 14.60 13.14
C PRO A 228 15.86 15.87 13.84
N GLU A 229 16.29 17.05 13.40
CA GLU A 229 15.85 18.36 13.90
C GLU A 229 14.39 18.70 13.57
N THR A 230 13.83 18.05 12.54
CA THR A 230 12.42 18.21 12.12
C THR A 230 11.58 16.98 12.43
N TRP A 231 12.10 16.07 13.27
CA TRP A 231 11.45 14.80 13.57
C TRP A 231 10.01 14.99 14.06
N ARG A 232 9.05 14.50 13.26
CA ARG A 232 7.62 14.57 13.54
C ARG A 232 6.89 13.36 12.96
N GLN A 233 7.36 12.17 13.32
CA GLN A 233 6.80 10.91 12.83
C GLN A 233 5.73 10.37 13.78
N ASN A 234 4.69 9.75 13.23
CA ASN A 234 3.62 9.13 14.01
C ASN A 234 3.27 7.74 13.49
N VAL A 235 2.77 6.89 14.40
CA VAL A 235 1.91 5.78 14.02
C VAL A 235 0.50 6.32 13.90
N ILE A 236 -0.07 6.19 12.71
CA ILE A 236 -1.38 6.72 12.36
C ILE A 236 -2.37 5.57 12.36
N LEU A 237 -3.37 5.67 13.23
CA LEU A 237 -4.44 4.69 13.34
C LEU A 237 -5.73 5.32 12.85
N ARG A 238 -6.44 4.60 11.99
CA ARG A 238 -7.68 5.09 11.37
C ARG A 238 -8.78 4.08 11.58
N LYS A 239 -9.97 4.56 11.91
CA LYS A 239 -11.15 3.70 11.98
C LYS A 239 -11.28 2.93 10.67
N TRP A 240 -11.42 1.61 10.77
CA TRP A 240 -11.60 0.77 9.59
C TRP A 240 -12.92 1.11 8.90
N GLU A 241 -12.87 1.41 7.60
CA GLU A 241 -14.04 1.55 6.75
C GLU A 241 -14.03 0.44 5.69
N PRO A 242 -15.18 -0.17 5.38
CA PRO A 242 -15.28 -1.24 4.39
C PRO A 242 -15.34 -0.67 2.97
N VAL A 243 -14.29 0.02 2.54
CA VAL A 243 -14.15 0.46 1.14
C VAL A 243 -13.92 -0.78 0.28
N PRO A 244 -14.80 -1.09 -0.70
CA PRO A 244 -14.56 -2.20 -1.61
C PRO A 244 -13.27 -1.99 -2.39
N ILE A 245 -12.50 -3.05 -2.65
CA ILE A 245 -11.16 -2.92 -3.25
C ILE A 245 -11.16 -2.30 -4.65
N ASP A 246 -12.24 -2.50 -5.41
CA ASP A 246 -12.43 -1.89 -6.72
C ASP A 246 -12.92 -0.45 -6.67
N MET A 247 -13.25 0.06 -5.49
CA MET A 247 -13.83 1.38 -5.29
C MET A 247 -12.85 2.37 -4.65
N GLU A 248 -11.56 2.06 -4.69
CA GLU A 248 -10.50 3.02 -4.43
C GLU A 248 -10.04 3.65 -5.75
N PHE A 249 -9.89 4.98 -5.75
CA PHE A 249 -9.50 5.77 -6.91
C PHE A 249 -8.32 6.66 -6.57
N ARG A 250 -7.35 6.70 -7.48
CA ARG A 250 -6.28 7.68 -7.46
C ARG A 250 -6.66 8.86 -8.33
N THR A 251 -6.54 10.07 -7.78
CA THR A 251 -6.88 11.29 -8.49
C THR A 251 -5.74 12.28 -8.50
N PHE A 252 -5.69 13.10 -9.54
CA PHE A 252 -4.60 14.03 -9.79
C PHE A 252 -5.16 15.44 -9.77
N VAL A 253 -4.51 16.31 -8.99
CA VAL A 253 -4.88 17.71 -8.85
C VAL A 253 -3.69 18.55 -9.26
N SER A 254 -3.91 19.47 -10.20
CA SER A 254 -2.89 20.42 -10.63
C SER A 254 -3.46 21.84 -10.62
N ASN A 255 -2.76 22.75 -9.94
CA ASN A 255 -3.19 24.14 -9.73
C ASN A 255 -4.64 24.24 -9.21
N GLY A 256 -5.01 23.34 -8.30
CA GLY A 256 -6.34 23.25 -7.72
C GLY A 256 -7.47 22.82 -8.63
N ARG A 257 -7.13 22.22 -9.78
CA ARG A 257 -8.08 21.55 -10.65
C ARG A 257 -7.91 20.05 -10.57
N LEU A 258 -9.00 19.31 -10.38
CA LEU A 258 -9.05 17.86 -10.54
C LEU A 258 -8.90 17.50 -12.04
N THR A 259 -7.76 16.91 -12.41
CA THR A 259 -7.39 16.67 -13.82
C THR A 259 -7.54 15.21 -14.25
N ALA A 260 -7.30 14.25 -13.37
CA ALA A 260 -7.44 12.84 -13.73
C ALA A 260 -7.98 12.01 -12.58
N ILE A 261 -8.69 10.93 -12.90
CA ILE A 261 -9.19 9.91 -11.98
C ILE A 261 -8.88 8.54 -12.57
N SER A 262 -8.19 7.69 -11.81
CA SER A 262 -7.87 6.31 -12.16
C SER A 262 -8.45 5.36 -11.13
N GLN A 263 -8.97 4.21 -11.57
CA GLN A 263 -9.10 3.05 -10.69
C GLN A 263 -7.74 2.75 -10.03
N TYR A 264 -7.71 2.61 -8.70
CA TYR A 264 -6.47 2.35 -7.96
C TYR A 264 -6.02 0.89 -8.11
N ALA A 265 -6.93 -0.06 -7.86
CA ALA A 265 -6.68 -1.49 -8.07
C ALA A 265 -6.79 -1.85 -9.56
N TYR A 266 -5.98 -1.20 -10.40
CA TYR A 266 -6.05 -1.32 -11.87
C TYR A 266 -5.61 -2.69 -12.42
N GLN A 267 -5.12 -3.59 -11.56
CA GLN A 267 -4.91 -4.99 -11.91
C GLN A 267 -6.23 -5.76 -12.00
N LEU A 268 -7.28 -5.28 -11.32
CA LEU A 268 -8.61 -5.89 -11.31
C LEU A 268 -9.50 -5.33 -12.41
N TYR A 269 -10.27 -6.21 -13.04
CA TYR A 269 -11.46 -5.83 -13.79
C TYR A 269 -12.65 -5.75 -12.82
N SER A 270 -13.26 -4.57 -12.73
CA SER A 270 -14.50 -4.38 -11.97
C SER A 270 -15.71 -4.36 -12.90
N PRO A 271 -16.62 -5.36 -12.81
CA PRO A 271 -17.89 -5.30 -13.52
C PRO A 271 -18.71 -4.07 -13.12
N ARG A 272 -18.60 -3.63 -11.87
CA ARG A 272 -19.31 -2.45 -11.36
C ARG A 272 -18.80 -1.17 -12.02
N LEU A 273 -17.49 -0.97 -12.11
CA LEU A 273 -16.95 0.22 -12.77
C LEU A 273 -17.18 0.22 -14.28
N ASN A 274 -17.33 -0.95 -14.90
CA ASN A 274 -17.67 -1.07 -16.32
C ASN A 274 -19.17 -0.84 -16.61
N ASP A 275 -20.01 -0.72 -15.57
CA ASP A 275 -21.34 -0.18 -15.71
C ASP A 275 -21.28 1.35 -15.69
N ALA A 276 -21.72 1.98 -16.79
CA ALA A 276 -21.62 3.43 -16.95
C ALA A 276 -22.39 4.21 -15.87
N ALA A 277 -23.53 3.72 -15.40
CA ALA A 277 -24.31 4.41 -14.37
C ALA A 277 -23.60 4.33 -13.01
N GLN A 278 -23.07 3.16 -12.65
CA GLN A 278 -22.30 2.97 -11.42
C GLN A 278 -21.01 3.80 -11.42
N LEU A 279 -20.29 3.84 -12.54
CA LEU A 279 -19.09 4.68 -12.68
C LEU A 279 -19.43 6.17 -12.49
N GLN A 280 -20.49 6.66 -13.14
CA GLN A 280 -20.89 8.07 -12.99
C GLN A 280 -21.26 8.42 -11.55
N LEU A 281 -21.91 7.51 -10.81
CA LEU A 281 -22.20 7.71 -9.38
C LEU A 281 -20.92 7.79 -8.54
N ALA A 282 -19.92 6.95 -8.82
CA ALA A 282 -18.63 7.00 -8.14
C ALA A 282 -17.88 8.31 -8.41
N ILE A 283 -17.81 8.73 -9.68
CA ILE A 283 -17.15 9.97 -10.10
C ILE A 283 -17.87 11.20 -9.53
N ALA A 284 -19.20 11.19 -9.48
CA ALA A 284 -19.98 12.25 -8.85
C ALA A 284 -19.63 12.39 -7.35
N ALA A 285 -19.63 11.28 -6.61
CA ALA A 285 -19.28 11.29 -5.18
C ALA A 285 -17.86 11.84 -4.92
N ILE A 286 -16.89 11.48 -5.78
CA ILE A 286 -15.52 12.02 -5.71
C ILE A 286 -15.50 13.52 -5.98
N ARG A 287 -16.21 13.99 -7.01
CA ARG A 287 -16.28 15.41 -7.37
C ARG A 287 -16.93 16.24 -6.28
N ASP A 288 -18.02 15.75 -5.69
CA ASP A 288 -18.72 16.42 -4.60
C ASP A 288 -17.79 16.57 -3.39
N LEU A 289 -17.15 15.48 -2.94
CA LEU A 289 -16.18 15.54 -1.85
C LEU A 289 -15.00 16.46 -2.17
N TYR A 290 -14.48 16.42 -3.40
CA TYR A 290 -13.36 17.28 -3.83
C TYR A 290 -13.72 18.77 -3.77
N ASN A 291 -14.93 19.14 -4.20
CA ASN A 291 -15.38 20.53 -4.20
C ASN A 291 -15.44 21.11 -2.77
N ASP A 292 -15.81 20.30 -1.79
CA ASP A 292 -15.83 20.69 -0.38
C ASP A 292 -14.43 20.65 0.26
N LEU A 293 -13.61 19.66 -0.10
CA LEU A 293 -12.26 19.43 0.43
C LEU A 293 -11.25 20.50 -0.05
N TRP A 294 -11.23 20.80 -1.34
CA TRP A 294 -10.15 21.58 -1.96
C TRP A 294 -9.98 22.99 -1.38
N PRO A 295 -11.04 23.79 -1.11
CA PRO A 295 -10.90 25.11 -0.50
C PRO A 295 -10.22 25.10 0.87
N ILE A 296 -10.26 23.97 1.58
CA ILE A 296 -9.60 23.78 2.87
C ILE A 296 -8.15 23.33 2.66
N LEU A 297 -7.95 22.32 1.81
CA LEU A 297 -6.62 21.77 1.53
C LEU A 297 -5.69 22.81 0.87
N ALA A 298 -6.20 23.66 -0.02
CA ALA A 298 -5.41 24.73 -0.64
C ALA A 298 -4.81 25.70 0.39
N LYS A 299 -5.49 25.91 1.54
CA LYS A 299 -4.99 26.78 2.63
C LYS A 299 -3.82 26.16 3.40
N THR A 300 -3.60 24.86 3.28
CA THR A 300 -2.43 24.17 3.88
C THR A 300 -1.21 24.22 2.96
N GLY A 301 -1.28 24.94 1.83
CA GLY A 301 -0.16 25.18 0.92
C GLY A 301 -0.07 24.22 -0.27
N PHE A 302 -1.03 23.29 -0.43
CA PHE A 302 -1.07 22.46 -1.64
C PHE A 302 -1.59 23.26 -2.84
N SER A 303 -0.86 23.20 -3.94
CA SER A 303 -1.30 23.68 -5.26
C SER A 303 -1.54 22.52 -6.23
N SER A 304 -0.71 21.48 -6.13
CA SER A 304 -0.83 20.24 -6.88
C SER A 304 -0.53 19.06 -5.96
N CYS A 305 -1.29 17.98 -6.08
CA CYS A 305 -1.14 16.76 -5.28
C CYS A 305 -1.84 15.59 -5.95
N VAL A 306 -1.57 14.38 -5.47
CA VAL A 306 -2.33 13.18 -5.79
C VAL A 306 -3.19 12.83 -4.58
N LEU A 307 -4.50 12.62 -4.79
CA LEU A 307 -5.45 12.27 -3.73
C LEU A 307 -6.01 10.88 -4.00
N ASP A 308 -5.88 9.98 -3.04
CA ASP A 308 -6.53 8.67 -3.09
C ASP A 308 -7.88 8.75 -2.35
N PHE A 309 -8.96 8.36 -3.01
CA PHE A 309 -10.31 8.36 -2.48
C PHE A 309 -10.89 6.95 -2.43
N GLY A 310 -11.56 6.62 -1.34
CA GLY A 310 -12.40 5.42 -1.23
C GLY A 310 -13.85 5.80 -1.45
N VAL A 311 -14.59 5.01 -2.23
CA VAL A 311 -16.02 5.24 -2.48
C VAL A 311 -16.82 4.06 -1.94
N ILE A 312 -17.77 4.36 -1.05
CA ILE A 312 -18.61 3.36 -0.40
C ILE A 312 -20.01 3.45 -1.01
N PRO A 313 -20.44 2.42 -1.77
CA PRO A 313 -21.80 2.39 -2.30
C PRO A 313 -22.81 2.21 -1.15
N PRO A 314 -24.05 2.71 -1.32
CA PRO A 314 -25.10 2.49 -0.35
C PRO A 314 -25.42 0.99 -0.23
N PRO A 315 -25.90 0.52 0.94
CA PRO A 315 -26.39 -0.83 1.08
C PRO A 315 -27.53 -1.09 0.06
N PRO A 316 -27.54 -2.24 -0.64
CA PRO A 316 -28.53 -2.52 -1.70
C PRO A 316 -29.99 -2.37 -1.25
N ALA A 317 -30.27 -2.68 0.03
CA ALA A 317 -31.61 -2.67 0.59
C ALA A 317 -32.07 -1.31 1.14
N ALA A 318 -31.15 -0.37 1.37
CA ALA A 318 -31.47 0.86 2.10
C ALA A 318 -31.93 2.01 1.20
N GLY A 319 -31.49 2.03 -0.07
CA GLY A 319 -31.51 3.25 -0.87
C GLY A 319 -30.59 4.31 -0.22
N GLY A 320 -29.74 4.97 -1.00
CA GLY A 320 -28.82 5.94 -0.43
C GLY A 320 -27.89 6.55 -1.46
N ALA A 321 -27.19 7.60 -1.04
CA ALA A 321 -26.13 8.20 -1.84
C ALA A 321 -24.82 7.43 -1.66
N TRP A 322 -24.00 7.45 -2.71
CA TRP A 322 -22.63 6.98 -2.64
C TRP A 322 -21.82 7.97 -1.80
N ARG A 323 -20.92 7.47 -0.94
CA ARG A 323 -20.09 8.31 -0.09
C ARG A 323 -18.63 8.15 -0.48
N ALA A 324 -17.97 9.24 -0.85
CA ALA A 324 -16.52 9.27 -0.98
C ALA A 324 -15.87 9.63 0.37
N THR A 325 -14.62 9.19 0.56
CA THR A 325 -13.77 9.53 1.70
C THR A 325 -12.32 9.67 1.23
N LEU A 326 -11.58 10.64 1.76
CA LEU A 326 -10.16 10.84 1.50
C LEU A 326 -9.34 9.78 2.24
N ILE A 327 -8.55 9.01 1.49
CA ILE A 327 -7.68 7.96 2.01
C ILE A 327 -6.24 8.46 2.15
N GLU A 328 -5.70 9.16 1.16
CA GLU A 328 -4.28 9.55 1.20
C GLU A 328 -4.03 10.80 0.36
N ILE A 329 -3.03 11.59 0.77
CA ILE A 329 -2.45 12.66 -0.03
C ILE A 329 -1.01 12.26 -0.34
N ASN A 330 -0.67 12.23 -1.61
CA ASN A 330 0.65 11.90 -2.11
C ASN A 330 1.24 13.09 -2.90
N PRO A 331 2.58 13.20 -3.00
CA PRO A 331 3.22 14.21 -3.83
C PRO A 331 2.80 14.13 -5.30
N PHE A 332 2.74 15.28 -5.97
CA PHE A 332 2.50 15.38 -7.41
C PHE A 332 3.79 15.13 -8.20
N GLU A 333 4.33 13.92 -8.10
CA GLU A 333 5.64 13.57 -8.66
C GLU A 333 5.64 12.16 -9.26
N GLU A 334 6.64 11.89 -10.11
CA GLU A 334 6.78 10.59 -10.80
C GLU A 334 7.02 9.41 -9.85
N THR A 335 7.41 9.69 -8.60
CA THR A 335 7.57 8.68 -7.54
C THR A 335 6.22 8.19 -6.99
N THR A 336 5.14 8.93 -7.20
CA THR A 336 3.77 8.48 -6.92
C THR A 336 3.26 7.69 -8.12
N ASP A 337 2.82 6.44 -7.93
CA ASP A 337 2.31 5.62 -9.03
C ASP A 337 1.18 6.33 -9.82
N GLY A 338 1.32 6.40 -11.16
CA GLY A 338 0.34 7.00 -12.08
C GLY A 338 -0.92 6.16 -12.30
N ALA A 339 -0.97 4.93 -11.78
CA ALA A 339 -2.01 3.93 -11.98
C ALA A 339 -2.23 3.64 -13.49
N LEU A 340 -3.40 3.99 -14.05
CA LEU A 340 -3.69 3.82 -15.49
C LEU A 340 -3.15 4.95 -16.37
N PHE A 341 -2.37 5.88 -15.81
CA PHE A 341 -1.72 6.97 -16.52
C PHE A 341 -0.20 6.87 -16.44
N SER A 342 0.49 7.49 -17.39
CA SER A 342 1.95 7.52 -17.45
C SER A 342 2.50 8.93 -17.23
N TRP A 343 3.23 9.15 -16.12
CA TRP A 343 3.92 10.44 -15.86
C TRP A 343 4.78 10.93 -17.01
N THR A 344 5.52 10.02 -17.65
CA THR A 344 6.46 10.38 -18.72
C THR A 344 5.79 10.64 -20.07
N ARG A 345 4.66 9.98 -20.36
CA ARG A 345 3.97 10.10 -21.67
C ARG A 345 2.76 11.03 -21.64
N GLU A 346 2.20 11.28 -20.48
CA GLU A 346 0.87 11.90 -20.30
C GLU A 346 0.89 12.99 -19.22
N ARG A 347 2.05 13.62 -19.01
CA ARG A 347 2.25 14.74 -18.06
C ARG A 347 1.26 15.88 -18.30
N ASP A 348 0.94 16.14 -19.57
CA ASP A 348 0.00 17.17 -20.00
C ASP A 348 -1.44 16.90 -19.53
N ILE A 349 -1.85 15.63 -19.41
CA ILE A 349 -3.13 15.27 -18.79
C ILE A 349 -3.10 15.61 -17.30
N PHE A 350 -2.06 15.22 -16.58
CA PHE A 350 -1.94 15.52 -15.15
C PHE A 350 -1.95 17.02 -14.86
N GLU A 351 -1.32 17.81 -15.72
CA GLU A 351 -1.24 19.27 -15.59
C GLU A 351 -2.47 20.02 -16.15
N GLY A 352 -3.44 19.31 -16.73
CA GLY A 352 -4.64 19.92 -17.29
C GLY A 352 -4.40 20.71 -18.59
N LYS A 353 -3.33 20.36 -19.32
CA LYS A 353 -2.84 21.06 -20.52
C LYS A 353 -3.07 20.29 -21.83
N ALA A 354 -3.41 19.00 -21.77
CA ALA A 354 -3.72 18.22 -22.97
C ALA A 354 -4.97 18.80 -23.68
N ALA A 355 -4.83 19.11 -24.96
CA ALA A 355 -5.86 19.77 -25.75
C ALA A 355 -6.98 18.79 -26.17
N GLY A 356 -8.22 19.28 -26.24
CA GLY A 356 -9.36 18.50 -26.74
C GLY A 356 -9.93 17.47 -25.76
N LEU A 357 -9.49 17.47 -24.51
CA LEU A 357 -10.01 16.58 -23.46
C LEU A 357 -10.99 17.32 -22.53
N GLU A 358 -12.02 16.59 -22.09
CA GLU A 358 -12.85 16.98 -20.95
C GLU A 358 -12.19 16.48 -19.66
N TYR A 359 -12.14 17.34 -18.64
CA TYR A 359 -11.51 17.04 -17.37
C TYR A 359 -12.54 16.92 -16.23
N PRO A 360 -12.29 16.06 -15.22
CA PRO A 360 -11.18 15.11 -15.16
C PRO A 360 -11.28 14.00 -16.20
N VAL A 361 -10.12 13.58 -16.73
CA VAL A 361 -10.02 12.38 -17.57
C VAL A 361 -10.13 11.16 -16.67
N VAL A 362 -11.07 10.26 -16.97
CA VAL A 362 -11.35 9.07 -16.15
C VAL A 362 -10.83 7.82 -16.85
N ARG A 363 -10.10 6.95 -16.12
CA ARG A 363 -9.66 5.64 -16.61
C ARG A 363 -9.97 4.54 -15.62
N ILE A 364 -10.44 3.41 -16.16
CA ILE A 364 -10.70 2.17 -15.44
C ILE A 364 -10.16 1.00 -16.27
N THR A 365 -10.04 -0.17 -15.66
CA THR A 365 -9.73 -1.40 -16.39
C THR A 365 -10.98 -1.89 -17.13
N GLU A 366 -11.02 -1.66 -18.44
CA GLU A 366 -12.18 -1.95 -19.30
C GLU A 366 -12.34 -3.45 -19.64
N THR A 367 -11.29 -4.24 -19.47
CA THR A 367 -11.30 -5.66 -19.83
C THR A 367 -10.51 -6.49 -18.83
N LYS A 368 -10.95 -7.74 -18.63
CA LYS A 368 -10.18 -8.74 -17.88
C LYS A 368 -8.80 -8.93 -18.51
N ARG A 369 -7.75 -8.91 -17.70
CA ARG A 369 -6.39 -9.12 -18.19
C ARG A 369 -6.05 -10.60 -18.19
N THR A 370 -5.68 -11.14 -19.34
CA THR A 370 -5.14 -12.50 -19.42
C THR A 370 -3.82 -12.57 -18.65
N GLY A 371 -3.70 -13.51 -17.71
CA GLY A 371 -2.51 -13.64 -16.87
C GLY A 371 -2.37 -12.52 -15.83
N ALA A 372 -3.47 -12.00 -15.30
CA ALA A 372 -3.45 -10.96 -14.26
C ALA A 372 -2.59 -11.36 -13.04
N LEU A 373 -2.57 -12.65 -12.70
CA LEU A 373 -1.71 -13.22 -11.65
C LEU A 373 -0.20 -13.09 -11.92
N ALA A 374 0.22 -12.89 -13.17
CA ALA A 374 1.62 -12.67 -13.49
C ALA A 374 2.16 -11.36 -12.91
N MET A 375 1.28 -10.36 -12.73
CA MET A 375 1.63 -9.03 -12.22
C MET A 375 1.62 -8.95 -10.69
N VAL A 376 1.17 -10.00 -10.01
CA VAL A 376 1.11 -10.05 -8.55
C VAL A 376 2.53 -10.12 -7.95
N PRO A 377 2.80 -9.40 -6.83
CA PRO A 377 4.09 -9.45 -6.13
C PRO A 377 4.53 -10.88 -5.78
N MET A 378 5.85 -11.11 -5.73
CA MET A 378 6.37 -12.46 -5.50
C MET A 378 5.91 -13.03 -4.15
N GLY A 379 5.94 -12.22 -3.08
CA GLY A 379 5.50 -12.65 -1.75
C GLY A 379 4.03 -13.11 -1.72
N TRP A 380 3.17 -12.53 -2.57
CA TRP A 380 1.78 -12.96 -2.68
C TRP A 380 1.64 -14.27 -3.45
N LYS A 381 2.44 -14.45 -4.51
CA LYS A 381 2.51 -15.72 -5.25
C LYS A 381 2.97 -16.86 -4.34
N GLU A 382 3.90 -16.60 -3.43
CA GLU A 382 4.36 -17.56 -2.42
C GLU A 382 3.24 -17.93 -1.43
N VAL A 383 2.52 -16.94 -0.91
CA VAL A 383 1.35 -17.16 -0.05
C VAL A 383 0.31 -17.99 -0.78
N MET A 384 -0.03 -17.62 -2.03
CA MET A 384 -0.97 -18.36 -2.87
C MET A 384 -0.50 -19.81 -3.00
N ALA A 385 0.71 -20.05 -3.52
CA ALA A 385 1.24 -21.41 -3.72
C ALA A 385 1.34 -22.24 -2.42
N LYS A 386 1.54 -21.60 -1.26
CA LYS A 386 1.53 -22.29 0.04
C LYS A 386 0.12 -22.73 0.43
N VAL A 387 -0.86 -21.83 0.32
CA VAL A 387 -2.26 -22.14 0.63
C VAL A 387 -2.82 -23.17 -0.35
N GLU A 388 -2.64 -22.97 -1.66
CA GLU A 388 -3.17 -23.87 -2.69
C GLU A 388 -2.60 -25.30 -2.58
N ARG A 389 -1.40 -25.51 -2.01
CA ARG A 389 -0.86 -26.86 -1.76
C ARG A 389 -1.58 -27.63 -0.65
N THR A 390 -2.35 -26.93 0.18
CA THR A 390 -3.07 -27.52 1.33
C THR A 390 -4.50 -27.94 0.96
N PHE A 391 -5.00 -27.55 -0.21
CA PHE A 391 -6.33 -27.84 -0.73
C PHE A 391 -6.25 -28.60 -2.06
#